data_AF-A0A7C1I717-F1
#
_entry.id   AF-A0A7C1I717-F1
#
_cell.length_a   1.000
_cell.length_b   1.000
_cell.length_c   1.000
_cell.angle_alpha   90.00
_cell.angle_beta   90.00
_cell.angle_gamma   90.00
#
_symmetry.space_group_name_H-M   'P 1'
#
loop_
_entity.id
_entity.type
_entity.pdbx_description
1 polymer ?
#
loop_
_entity_poly.entity_id
_entity_poly.type
_entity_poly.pdbx_seq_one_letter_code
_entity_poly.pdbx_strand_id
1 'polypeptide(L)'
;LAILFSFQGDIILGNPLHIALIAVPLTIQTYLIFAIAYGWGYLWKLPHSIAAPAGMIGASNFFELAVAVAISVYGLDSGAALATVVGVLEEVPIMLSLVWIANRTRHKFRR
;
A
#
# COMPACT_ATOMS: atom_id res chain seq x y z
N LEU A 1 -2.20 -10.67 13.58
CA LEU A 1 -1.32 -10.59 12.38
C LEU A 1 -0.54 -11.89 12.18
N ALA A 2 0.41 -12.26 13.04
CA ALA A 2 1.20 -13.51 12.86
C ALA A 2 0.35 -14.79 12.71
N ILE A 3 -0.73 -14.91 13.48
CA ILE A 3 -1.65 -16.06 13.43
C ILE A 3 -2.41 -16.12 12.09
N LEU A 4 -2.81 -14.98 11.53
CA LEU A 4 -3.52 -14.89 10.25
C LEU A 4 -2.62 -15.31 9.09
N PHE A 5 -1.38 -14.85 9.09
CA PHE A 5 -0.37 -15.26 8.11
C PHE A 5 -0.02 -16.73 8.21
N SER A 6 -0.03 -17.31 9.41
CA SER A 6 0.18 -18.75 9.59
C SER A 6 -0.97 -19.59 9.04
N PHE A 7 -2.21 -19.10 9.09
CA PHE A 7 -3.37 -19.83 8.59
C PHE A 7 -3.61 -19.65 7.09
N GLN A 8 -3.27 -18.49 6.52
CA GLN A 8 -3.38 -18.25 5.08
C GLN A 8 -2.08 -18.51 4.31
N GLY A 9 -0.98 -18.84 4.99
CA GLY A 9 0.33 -19.08 4.38
C GLY A 9 0.33 -20.18 3.33
N ASP A 10 -0.34 -21.31 3.57
CA ASP A 10 -0.42 -22.41 2.60
C ASP A 10 -1.25 -22.03 1.37
N ILE A 11 -2.32 -21.25 1.54
CA ILE A 11 -3.16 -20.75 0.43
C ILE A 11 -2.37 -19.74 -0.40
N ILE A 12 -1.60 -18.87 0.27
CA ILE A 12 -0.72 -17.90 -0.37
C ILE A 12 0.35 -18.64 -1.20
N LEU A 13 1.05 -19.60 -0.60
CA LEU A 13 2.09 -20.36 -1.30
C LEU A 13 1.54 -21.27 -2.41
N GLY A 14 0.31 -21.78 -2.26
CA GLY A 14 -0.34 -22.65 -3.24
C GLY A 14 -0.91 -21.95 -4.47
N ASN A 15 -1.11 -20.63 -4.43
CA ASN A 15 -1.75 -19.85 -5.50
C ASN A 15 -1.01 -18.56 -5.86
N PRO A 16 0.26 -18.64 -6.34
CA PRO A 16 1.09 -17.47 -6.62
C PRO A 16 0.49 -16.53 -7.68
N LEU A 17 -0.23 -17.09 -8.66
CA LEU A 17 -0.92 -16.32 -9.70
C LEU A 17 -2.01 -15.40 -9.15
N HIS A 18 -2.82 -15.89 -8.20
CA HIS A 18 -3.88 -15.09 -7.58
C HIS A 18 -3.30 -13.94 -6.76
N ILE A 19 -2.20 -14.18 -6.04
CA ILE A 19 -1.49 -13.13 -5.31
C ILE A 19 -0.97 -12.08 -6.27
N ALA A 20 -0.31 -12.47 -7.36
CA ALA A 20 0.22 -11.53 -8.34
C ALA A 20 -0.89 -10.66 -8.95
N LEU A 21 -2.05 -11.28 -9.25
CA LEU A 21 -3.23 -10.57 -9.78
C LEU A 21 -3.83 -9.58 -8.79
N ILE A 22 -3.64 -9.75 -7.47
CA ILE A 22 -4.08 -8.82 -6.43
C ILE A 22 -3.01 -7.76 -6.15
N ALA A 23 -1.76 -8.19 -5.96
CA ALA A 23 -0.65 -7.33 -5.58
C ALA A 23 -0.33 -6.31 -6.68
N VAL A 24 -0.30 -6.71 -7.96
CA VAL A 24 0.07 -5.80 -9.05
C VAL A 24 -0.88 -4.59 -9.16
N PRO A 25 -2.21 -4.76 -9.18
CA PRO A 25 -3.13 -3.62 -9.16
C PRO A 25 -2.98 -2.73 -7.91
N LEU A 26 -2.81 -3.31 -6.72
CA LEU A 26 -2.64 -2.55 -5.48
C LEU A 26 -1.34 -1.73 -5.50
N THR A 27 -0.26 -2.30 -6.00
CA THR A 27 1.01 -1.62 -6.18
C THR A 27 0.82 -0.43 -7.12
N ILE A 28 0.27 -0.68 -8.31
CA ILE A 28 0.05 0.35 -9.32
C ILE A 28 -0.81 1.48 -8.75
N GLN A 29 -1.90 1.14 -8.06
CA GLN A 29 -2.78 2.12 -7.43
C GLN A 29 -2.02 3.00 -6.43
N THR A 30 -1.27 2.39 -5.51
CA THR A 30 -0.53 3.11 -4.46
C THR A 30 0.51 4.08 -5.05
N TYR A 31 1.30 3.61 -6.03
CA TYR A 31 2.27 4.46 -6.72
C TYR A 31 1.62 5.57 -7.53
N LEU A 32 0.49 5.29 -8.17
CA LEU A 32 -0.24 6.27 -8.98
C LEU A 32 -0.81 7.38 -8.10
N ILE A 33 -1.45 7.04 -6.99
CA ILE A 33 -1.99 8.03 -6.05
C ILE A 33 -0.84 8.87 -5.46
N PHE A 34 0.26 8.24 -5.04
CA PHE A 34 1.43 8.95 -4.57
C PHE A 34 1.99 9.91 -5.64
N ALA A 35 2.18 9.44 -6.88
CA ALA A 35 2.73 10.24 -7.96
C ALA A 35 1.85 11.45 -8.28
N ILE A 36 0.53 11.28 -8.29
CA ILE A 36 -0.42 12.37 -8.49
C ILE A 36 -0.35 13.36 -7.33
N ALA A 37 -0.51 12.91 -6.08
CA ALA A 37 -0.54 13.80 -4.92
C ALA A 37 0.80 14.52 -4.69
N TYR A 38 1.92 13.80 -4.77
CA TYR A 38 3.26 14.33 -4.60
C TYR A 38 3.65 15.27 -5.76
N GLY A 39 3.33 14.86 -7.00
CA GLY A 39 3.53 15.68 -8.19
C GLY A 39 2.70 16.96 -8.17
N TRP A 40 1.46 16.89 -7.68
CA TRP A 40 0.61 18.06 -7.53
C TRP A 40 1.15 19.03 -6.47
N GLY A 41 1.60 18.50 -5.31
CA GLY A 41 2.28 19.29 -4.29
C GLY A 41 3.55 19.97 -4.82
N TYR A 42 4.28 19.32 -5.71
CA TYR A 42 5.40 19.91 -6.42
C TYR A 42 4.98 21.05 -7.36
N LEU A 43 3.93 20.86 -8.17
CA LEU A 43 3.40 21.88 -9.09
C LEU A 43 2.92 23.14 -8.35
N TRP A 44 2.32 22.96 -7.17
CA TRP A 44 1.93 24.06 -6.29
C TRP A 44 3.07 24.66 -5.47
N LYS A 45 4.32 24.21 -5.68
CA LYS A 45 5.51 24.70 -4.98
C LYS A 45 5.38 24.58 -3.45
N LEU A 46 4.68 23.56 -2.97
CA LEU A 46 4.61 23.29 -1.53
C LEU A 46 6.00 22.90 -1.02
N PRO A 47 6.38 23.28 0.21
CA PRO A 47 7.56 22.74 0.85
C PRO A 47 7.55 21.22 0.86
N HIS A 48 8.72 20.59 0.69
CA HIS A 48 8.85 19.14 0.73
C HIS A 48 8.30 18.53 2.03
N SER A 49 8.43 19.25 3.15
CA SER A 49 7.90 18.88 4.47
C SER A 49 6.37 18.79 4.53
N ILE A 50 5.67 19.31 3.52
CA ILE A 50 4.22 19.23 3.38
C ILE A 50 3.86 18.26 2.24
N ALA A 51 4.50 18.39 1.09
CA ALA A 51 4.18 17.57 -0.09
C ALA A 51 4.49 16.08 0.11
N ALA A 52 5.59 15.72 0.77
CA ALA A 52 5.95 14.31 0.98
C ALA A 52 4.98 13.60 1.95
N PRO A 53 4.68 14.13 3.15
CA PRO A 53 3.66 13.53 4.02
C PRO A 53 2.27 13.52 3.39
N ALA A 54 1.87 14.58 2.68
CA ALA A 54 0.57 14.62 2.01
C ALA A 54 0.44 13.53 0.92
N GLY A 55 1.49 13.32 0.12
CA GLY A 55 1.53 12.24 -0.86
C GLY A 55 1.46 10.86 -0.23
N MET A 56 2.11 10.65 0.92
CA MET A 56 2.05 9.39 1.67
C MET A 56 0.65 9.14 2.24
N ILE A 57 0.04 10.14 2.89
CA ILE A 57 -1.32 10.01 3.44
C ILE A 57 -2.32 9.66 2.34
N GLY A 58 -2.18 10.26 1.15
CA GLY A 58 -3.03 9.94 0.01
C GLY A 58 -2.86 8.50 -0.49
N ALA A 59 -1.64 7.97 -0.48
CA ALA A 59 -1.33 6.64 -0.99
C ALA A 59 -1.57 5.50 0.02
N SER A 60 -1.58 5.79 1.32
CA SER A 60 -1.76 4.80 2.39
C SER A 60 -3.18 4.26 2.49
N ASN A 61 -3.30 2.96 2.80
CA ASN A 61 -4.56 2.27 3.01
C ASN A 61 -4.55 1.60 4.40
N PHE A 62 -5.67 1.58 5.11
CA PHE A 62 -5.75 0.91 6.41
C PHE A 62 -6.06 -0.59 6.24
N PHE A 63 -5.09 -1.36 5.76
CA PHE A 63 -5.31 -2.77 5.49
C PHE A 63 -5.60 -3.59 6.76
N GLU A 64 -5.04 -3.25 7.92
CA GLU A 64 -5.32 -3.96 9.17
C GLU A 64 -6.80 -3.88 9.57
N LEU A 65 -7.44 -2.73 9.35
CA LEU A 65 -8.88 -2.58 9.54
C LEU A 65 -9.66 -3.34 8.44
N ALA A 66 -9.20 -3.25 7.18
CA ALA A 66 -9.84 -3.94 6.06
C ALA A 66 -9.86 -5.46 6.26
N VAL A 67 -8.79 -6.05 6.80
CA VAL A 67 -8.72 -7.47 7.16
C VAL A 67 -9.79 -7.83 8.19
N ALA A 68 -9.94 -7.04 9.26
CA ALA A 68 -10.95 -7.29 10.29
C ALA A 68 -12.38 -7.26 9.71
N VAL A 69 -12.66 -6.31 8.83
CA VAL A 69 -13.97 -6.19 8.15
C VAL A 69 -14.19 -7.32 7.15
N ALA A 70 -13.17 -7.67 6.36
CA ALA A 70 -13.28 -8.75 5.38
C ALA A 70 -13.58 -10.09 6.04
N ILE A 71 -12.90 -10.39 7.16
CA ILE A 71 -13.14 -11.62 7.93
C ILE A 71 -14.53 -11.60 8.56
N SER A 72 -14.99 -10.47 9.11
CA SER A 72 -16.29 -10.40 9.79
C SER A 72 -17.48 -10.54 8.83
N VAL A 73 -17.35 -10.04 7.59
CA VAL A 73 -18.44 -10.07 6.60
C VAL A 73 -18.38 -11.30 5.70
N TYR A 74 -17.19 -11.69 5.24
CA TYR A 74 -17.03 -12.73 4.21
C TYR A 74 -16.42 -14.03 4.75
N GLY A 75 -15.96 -14.06 6.00
CA GLY A 75 -15.27 -15.20 6.57
C GLY A 75 -13.79 -15.27 6.19
N LEU A 76 -13.05 -16.13 6.92
CA LEU A 76 -11.58 -16.22 6.85
C LEU A 76 -11.05 -16.87 5.56
N ASP A 77 -11.81 -17.81 4.98
CA ASP A 77 -11.44 -18.54 3.76
C ASP A 77 -11.87 -17.82 2.47
N SER A 78 -12.41 -16.61 2.59
CA SER A 78 -12.86 -15.84 1.43
C SER A 78 -11.70 -15.21 0.66
N GLY A 79 -11.87 -15.05 -0.66
CA GLY A 79 -10.93 -14.29 -1.49
C GLY A 79 -10.79 -12.82 -1.07
N ALA A 80 -11.81 -12.25 -0.43
CA ALA A 80 -11.77 -10.90 0.13
C ALA A 80 -10.82 -10.82 1.34
N ALA A 81 -10.88 -11.81 2.25
CA ALA A 81 -9.93 -11.90 3.36
C ALA A 81 -8.49 -12.12 2.86
N LEU A 82 -8.30 -12.98 1.85
CA LEU A 82 -6.99 -13.18 1.22
C LEU A 82 -6.44 -11.88 0.61
N ALA A 83 -7.26 -11.13 -0.13
CA ALA A 83 -6.82 -9.90 -0.79
C ALA A 83 -6.36 -8.82 0.20
N THR A 84 -7.08 -8.66 1.31
CA THR A 84 -6.73 -7.69 2.36
C THR A 84 -5.44 -8.07 3.09
N VAL A 85 -5.20 -9.37 3.31
CA VAL A 85 -3.97 -9.88 3.94
C VAL A 85 -2.76 -9.71 3.01
N VAL A 86 -2.93 -9.95 1.71
CA VAL A 86 -1.90 -9.65 0.70
C VAL A 86 -1.57 -8.15 0.70
N GLY A 87 -2.58 -7.28 0.80
CA GLY A 87 -2.39 -5.83 0.92
C GLY A 87 -1.51 -5.43 2.11
N VAL A 88 -1.75 -6.00 3.31
CA VAL A 88 -0.91 -5.74 4.50
C VAL A 88 0.57 -6.09 4.25
N LEU A 89 0.84 -7.20 3.56
CA LEU A 89 2.23 -7.63 3.29
C LEU A 89 2.95 -6.70 2.32
N GLU A 90 2.21 -6.17 1.35
CA GLU A 90 2.74 -5.34 0.27
C GLU A 90 2.87 -3.87 0.68
N GLU A 91 2.02 -3.40 1.60
CA GLU A 91 1.97 -2.02 2.07
C GLU A 91 3.33 -1.56 2.64
N VAL A 92 3.90 -2.30 3.60
CA VAL A 92 5.12 -1.87 4.29
C VAL A 92 6.32 -1.72 3.31
N PRO A 93 6.63 -2.70 2.45
CA PRO A 93 7.66 -2.55 1.42
C PRO A 93 7.44 -1.35 0.49
N ILE A 94 6.20 -1.13 0.05
CA ILE A 94 5.89 -0.02 -0.85
C ILE A 94 6.05 1.31 -0.14
N MET A 95 5.54 1.45 1.07
CA MET A 95 5.67 2.68 1.83
C MET A 95 7.14 3.05 2.06
N LEU A 96 7.99 2.06 2.40
CA LEU A 96 9.44 2.27 2.51
C LEU A 96 10.07 2.72 1.19
N SER A 97 9.64 2.13 0.06
CA SER A 97 10.12 2.54 -1.26
C SER A 97 9.68 3.96 -1.64
N LEU A 98 8.46 4.37 -1.32
CA LEU A 98 7.95 5.72 -1.54
C LEU A 98 8.66 6.76 -0.67
N VAL A 99 8.94 6.42 0.59
CA VAL A 99 9.77 7.26 1.48
C VAL A 99 11.16 7.46 0.88
N TRP A 100 11.77 6.39 0.37
CA TRP A 100 13.07 6.47 -0.29
C TRP A 100 13.02 7.37 -1.54
N ILE A 101 11.99 7.24 -2.37
CA ILE A 101 11.76 8.10 -3.55
C ILE A 101 11.63 9.57 -3.10
N ALA A 102 10.75 9.86 -2.15
CA ALA A 102 10.49 11.20 -1.65
C ALA A 102 11.77 11.88 -1.13
N ASN A 103 12.54 11.16 -0.31
CA ASN A 103 13.80 11.65 0.24
C ASN A 103 14.83 11.94 -0.86
N ARG A 104 14.91 11.08 -1.89
CA ARG A 104 15.83 11.27 -3.02
C ARG A 104 15.42 12.46 -3.89
N THR A 105 14.12 12.76 -4.01
CA THR A 105 13.60 13.90 -4.77
C THR A 105 13.53 15.21 -3.99
N ARG A 106 13.94 15.23 -2.71
CA ARG A 106 13.94 16.43 -1.86
C ARG A 106 14.64 17.63 -2.49
N HIS A 107 15.73 17.41 -3.22
CA HIS A 107 16.49 18.48 -3.91
C HIS A 107 15.68 19.19 -5.01
N LYS A 108 14.65 18.53 -5.57
CA LYS A 108 13.79 19.12 -6.61
C LYS A 108 12.85 20.18 -6.02
N PHE A 109 12.46 20.01 -4.77
CA PHE A 109 11.64 20.97 -4.03
C PHE A 109 12.52 22.15 -3.65
N ARG A 110 12.40 23.22 -4.45
CA ARG A 110 13.08 24.50 -4.21
C ARG A 110 12.59 25.04 -2.86
N ARG A 111 13.51 25.61 -2.07
CA ARG A 111 13.20 26.25 -0.78
C ARG A 111 12.04 27.24 -0.92
#